data_AF-A0A7X3VBI4-F1
#
_entry.id   AF-A0A7X3VBI4-F1
#
_cell.length_a   1.000
_cell.length_b   1.000
_cell.length_c   1.000
_cell.angle_alpha   90.00
_cell.angle_beta   90.00
_cell.angle_gamma   90.00
#
_symmetry.space_group_name_H-M   'P 1'
#
loop_
_entity.id
_entity.type
_entity.pdbx_description
1 polymer ?
#
loop_
_entity_poly.entity_id
_entity_poly.type
_entity_poly.pdbx_seq_one_letter_code
_entity_poly.pdbx_strand_id
1 'polypeptide(L)'
;MTDSALQSRFQELVVSARDRVERAAQNRPKIIVQVGHCGQSIGASELARKVAARFRDTATVVIAGCDGACFAAPTVIVASRSDHTHRLERVSPDDLEPIARALDDETDSENPTGATDFIAAQRRIALDGCGTLDAESIDDYIARGGYLAFAKALQSNPAEVIQEVKDSRLRGRGGAYFPAGLKWESARGFSAAQRYMIVNCEEGEPGLFKDRHLMEGAPHRVIEGACIAAYASDATYIIFYINAEANLSAQRMETAIRQASELGLVGEDTLGSGHDFNLEIRRGAGGYVCGEETTLINTIEGYRREPRIRPPYPVESGLWSRPTVINNAETLASVPFIINNGADAFTQVGDGADTGTKIINLSGAVHHPGLIEVPIGTTLRQVIYDIGGG
;
A
#
# COMPACT_ATOMS: atom_id res chain seq x y z
N MET A 1 -3.81 18.31 -27.52
CA MET A 1 -2.35 18.51 -27.44
C MET A 1 -1.76 17.71 -26.26
N THR A 2 -2.40 16.61 -25.82
CA THR A 2 -2.44 16.29 -24.39
C THR A 2 -1.86 14.92 -24.00
N ASP A 3 -2.06 13.84 -24.78
CA ASP A 3 -1.56 12.51 -24.37
C ASP A 3 -0.03 12.38 -24.44
N SER A 4 0.61 12.95 -25.47
CA SER A 4 2.06 12.81 -25.66
C SER A 4 2.87 13.57 -24.61
N ALA A 5 2.35 14.68 -24.08
CA ALA A 5 3.04 15.52 -23.11
C ALA A 5 3.04 14.89 -21.72
N LEU A 6 1.88 14.41 -21.25
CA LEU A 6 1.76 13.68 -19.98
C LEU A 6 2.66 12.44 -19.98
N GLN A 7 2.59 11.65 -21.06
CA GLN A 7 3.44 10.47 -21.19
C GLN A 7 4.93 10.83 -21.17
N SER A 8 5.34 11.87 -21.90
CA SER A 8 6.74 12.31 -21.90
C SER A 8 7.21 12.75 -20.51
N ARG A 9 6.42 13.57 -19.80
CA ARG A 9 6.73 14.00 -18.43
C ARG A 9 6.84 12.82 -17.46
N PHE A 10 5.92 11.86 -17.55
CA PHE A 10 5.99 10.68 -16.71
C PHE A 10 7.21 9.80 -17.04
N GLN A 11 7.54 9.63 -18.32
CA GLN A 11 8.75 8.89 -18.71
C GLN A 11 10.04 9.57 -18.22
N GLU A 12 10.11 10.91 -18.23
CA GLU A 12 11.23 11.64 -17.65
C GLU A 12 11.36 11.36 -16.14
N LEU A 13 10.25 11.32 -15.40
CA LEU A 13 10.25 10.93 -13.98
C LEU A 13 10.76 9.50 -13.79
N VAL A 14 10.32 8.55 -14.62
CA VAL A 14 10.76 7.15 -14.56
C VAL A 14 12.26 7.02 -14.80
N VAL A 15 12.78 7.66 -15.85
CA VAL A 15 14.22 7.66 -16.15
C VAL A 15 15.00 8.29 -15.00
N SER A 16 14.55 9.44 -14.51
CA SER A 16 15.21 10.16 -13.42
C SER A 16 15.22 9.37 -12.09
N ALA A 17 14.12 8.68 -11.77
CA ALA A 17 14.01 7.82 -10.60
C ALA A 17 14.96 6.62 -10.70
N ARG A 18 14.98 5.93 -11.85
CA ARG A 18 15.92 4.81 -12.10
C ARG A 18 17.37 5.25 -11.97
N ASP A 19 17.72 6.38 -12.59
CA ASP A 19 19.05 6.97 -12.47
C ASP A 19 19.43 7.25 -11.01
N ARG A 20 18.51 7.81 -10.19
CA ARG A 20 18.76 8.08 -8.77
C ARG A 20 18.94 6.79 -7.96
N VAL A 21 18.11 5.78 -8.20
CA VAL A 21 18.21 4.46 -7.53
C VAL A 21 19.52 3.77 -7.89
N GLU A 22 19.88 3.72 -9.18
CA GLU A 22 21.13 3.11 -9.66
C GLU A 22 22.37 3.83 -9.12
N ARG A 23 22.35 5.17 -9.14
CA ARG A 23 23.44 5.98 -8.56
C ARG A 23 23.57 5.80 -7.05
N ALA A 24 22.46 5.63 -6.33
CA ALA A 24 22.47 5.35 -4.90
C ALA A 24 22.97 3.93 -4.59
N ALA A 25 22.69 2.97 -5.48
CA ALA A 25 23.20 1.61 -5.37
C ALA A 25 24.72 1.54 -5.56
N GLN A 26 25.30 2.36 -6.46
CA GLN A 26 26.74 2.36 -6.77
C GLN A 26 27.31 0.96 -7.10
N ASN A 27 26.48 0.05 -7.64
CA ASN A 27 26.82 -1.35 -7.86
C ASN A 27 27.30 -2.10 -6.59
N ARG A 28 26.83 -1.66 -5.42
CA ARG A 28 27.12 -2.26 -4.11
C ARG A 28 26.04 -3.29 -3.77
N PRO A 29 26.38 -4.31 -2.95
CA PRO A 29 25.37 -5.21 -2.41
C PRO A 29 24.31 -4.43 -1.63
N LYS A 30 23.10 -4.98 -1.54
CA LYS A 30 21.95 -4.34 -0.90
C LYS A 30 21.63 -5.04 0.41
N ILE A 31 21.44 -4.27 1.47
CA ILE A 31 20.91 -4.77 2.75
C ILE A 31 19.55 -4.12 2.98
N ILE A 32 18.50 -4.93 3.05
CA ILE A 32 17.15 -4.49 3.32
C ILE A 32 16.81 -4.85 4.76
N VAL A 33 16.62 -3.85 5.60
CA VAL A 33 16.14 -4.04 6.98
C VAL A 33 14.64 -3.75 7.01
N GLN A 34 13.86 -4.73 7.42
CA GLN A 34 12.41 -4.60 7.49
C GLN A 34 11.97 -3.94 8.79
N VAL A 35 11.30 -2.79 8.68
CA VAL A 35 10.79 -2.01 9.80
C VAL A 35 9.31 -1.69 9.58
N GLY A 36 8.46 -2.31 10.38
CA GLY A 36 7.06 -1.92 10.58
C GLY A 36 6.78 -1.74 12.07
N HIS A 37 5.59 -1.24 12.43
CA HIS A 37 5.24 -0.85 13.80
C HIS A 37 5.56 -1.93 14.85
N CYS A 38 5.11 -3.17 14.63
CA CYS A 38 5.39 -4.29 15.54
C CYS A 38 6.88 -4.64 15.62
N GLY A 39 7.61 -4.49 14.51
CA GLY A 39 9.06 -4.70 14.46
C GLY A 39 9.82 -3.70 15.32
N GLN A 40 9.32 -2.47 15.45
CA GLN A 40 9.93 -1.44 16.31
C GLN A 40 9.97 -1.90 17.77
N SER A 41 8.91 -2.60 18.24
CA SER A 41 8.81 -3.10 19.61
C SER A 41 9.83 -4.19 19.96
N ILE A 42 10.41 -4.85 18.96
CA ILE A 42 11.44 -5.89 19.12
C ILE A 42 12.82 -5.45 18.60
N GLY A 43 13.02 -4.14 18.44
CA GLY A 43 14.34 -3.57 18.14
C GLY A 43 14.66 -3.38 16.66
N ALA A 44 13.74 -3.58 15.72
CA ALA A 44 14.02 -3.43 14.28
C ALA A 44 14.50 -2.01 13.91
N SER A 45 13.97 -0.96 14.54
CA SER A 45 14.44 0.42 14.34
C SER A 45 15.87 0.63 14.81
N GLU A 46 16.28 -0.03 15.90
CA GLU A 46 17.65 0.02 16.37
C GLU A 46 18.58 -0.76 15.45
N LEU A 47 18.17 -1.97 15.03
CA LEU A 47 18.88 -2.78 14.05
C LEU A 47 19.11 -1.97 12.76
N ALA A 48 18.07 -1.33 12.21
CA ALA A 48 18.19 -0.51 11.01
C ALA A 48 19.23 0.61 11.16
N ARG A 49 19.24 1.33 12.29
CA ARG A 49 20.26 2.36 12.57
C ARG A 49 21.67 1.78 12.66
N LYS A 50 21.85 0.66 13.36
CA LYS A 50 23.15 0.01 13.54
C LYS A 50 23.67 -0.56 12.21
N VAL A 51 22.82 -1.17 11.39
CA VAL A 51 23.14 -1.66 10.04
C VAL A 51 23.52 -0.49 9.14
N ALA A 52 22.71 0.58 9.09
CA ALA A 52 23.02 1.77 8.32
C ALA A 52 24.39 2.36 8.72
N ALA A 53 24.68 2.46 10.02
CA ALA A 53 25.96 2.97 10.50
C ALA A 53 27.15 2.05 10.15
N ARG A 54 26.99 0.73 10.28
CA ARG A 54 28.06 -0.26 10.09
C ARG A 54 28.42 -0.53 8.63
N PHE A 55 27.44 -0.47 7.73
CA PHE A 55 27.57 -0.91 6.34
C PHE A 55 27.42 0.22 5.31
N ARG A 56 27.26 1.49 5.73
CA ARG A 56 27.14 2.67 4.85
C ARG A 56 28.19 2.83 3.76
N ASP A 57 29.38 2.24 3.92
CA ASP A 57 30.48 2.33 2.96
C ASP A 57 30.69 1.04 2.15
N THR A 58 30.06 -0.09 2.56
CA THR A 58 30.18 -1.39 1.88
C THR A 58 28.92 -1.83 1.14
N ALA A 59 27.72 -1.53 1.65
CA ALA A 59 26.43 -1.89 1.06
C ALA A 59 25.43 -0.74 1.01
N THR A 60 24.49 -0.78 0.07
CA THR A 60 23.33 0.12 0.06
C THR A 60 22.30 -0.39 1.05
N VAL A 61 22.02 0.39 2.08
CA VAL A 61 21.07 0.02 3.14
C VAL A 61 19.71 0.62 2.83
N VAL A 62 18.69 -0.24 2.74
CA VAL A 62 17.30 0.14 2.51
C VAL A 62 16.47 -0.19 3.74
N ILE A 63 15.62 0.75 4.15
CA ILE A 63 14.67 0.55 5.25
C ILE A 63 13.30 0.29 4.63
N ALA A 64 12.91 -0.97 4.56
CA ALA A 64 11.63 -1.38 4.00
C ALA A 64 10.52 -1.43 5.07
N GLY A 65 9.26 -1.52 4.64
CA GLY A 65 8.22 -2.09 5.49
C GLY A 65 8.48 -3.57 5.79
N CYS A 66 7.76 -4.15 6.75
CA CYS A 66 7.82 -5.60 6.92
C CYS A 66 7.10 -6.33 5.76
N ASP A 67 7.43 -7.60 5.55
CA ASP A 67 6.79 -8.45 4.54
C ASP A 67 5.59 -9.24 5.07
N GLY A 68 5.28 -9.12 6.36
CA GLY A 68 4.15 -9.79 7.00
C GLY A 68 4.50 -11.10 7.69
N ALA A 69 5.71 -11.64 7.58
CA ALA A 69 6.14 -12.80 8.36
C ALA A 69 6.51 -12.42 9.81
N CYS A 70 5.52 -12.08 10.64
CA CYS A 70 5.76 -11.52 11.98
C CYS A 70 6.57 -12.46 12.89
N PHE A 71 6.43 -13.78 12.74
CA PHE A 71 7.18 -14.79 13.49
C PHE A 71 8.69 -14.83 13.20
N ALA A 72 9.12 -14.22 12.11
CA ALA A 72 10.50 -14.18 11.64
C ALA A 72 11.18 -12.81 11.88
N ALA A 73 10.45 -11.82 12.38
CA ALA A 73 10.99 -10.48 12.61
C ALA A 73 11.96 -10.45 13.83
N PRO A 74 12.96 -9.55 13.85
CA PRO A 74 13.37 -8.64 12.77
C PRO A 74 14.00 -9.39 11.59
N THR A 75 13.60 -9.03 10.38
CA THR A 75 14.09 -9.65 9.14
C THR A 75 15.09 -8.74 8.45
N VAL A 76 16.19 -9.32 7.98
CA VAL A 76 17.15 -8.66 7.09
C VAL A 76 17.31 -9.49 5.83
N ILE A 77 17.19 -8.84 4.67
CA ILE A 77 17.48 -9.47 3.37
C ILE A 77 18.79 -8.88 2.86
N VAL A 78 19.75 -9.74 2.54
CA VAL A 78 21.03 -9.35 1.95
C VAL A 78 21.07 -9.83 0.52
N ALA A 79 21.12 -8.92 -0.43
CA ALA A 79 21.42 -9.24 -1.82
C ALA A 79 22.91 -8.96 -2.07
N SER A 80 23.66 -10.02 -2.33
CA SER A 80 25.09 -9.98 -2.64
C SER A 80 25.35 -9.31 -4.01
N ARG A 81 26.62 -9.15 -4.38
CA ARG A 81 27.01 -8.58 -5.69
C ARG A 81 26.72 -9.52 -6.87
N SER A 82 26.55 -10.80 -6.59
CA SER A 82 26.29 -11.89 -7.54
C SER A 82 24.79 -12.21 -7.65
N ASP A 83 23.92 -11.32 -7.19
CA ASP A 83 22.46 -11.49 -7.12
C ASP A 83 21.96 -12.64 -6.20
N HIS A 84 22.86 -13.33 -5.51
CA HIS A 84 22.48 -14.28 -4.45
C HIS A 84 21.82 -13.53 -3.29
N THR A 85 20.70 -14.06 -2.81
CA THR A 85 19.88 -13.43 -1.78
C THR A 85 19.80 -14.29 -0.53
N HIS A 86 20.21 -13.71 0.60
CA HIS A 86 20.13 -14.32 1.92
C HIS A 86 19.02 -13.67 2.74
N ARG A 87 18.13 -14.49 3.28
CA ARG A 87 17.14 -14.05 4.27
C ARG A 87 17.61 -14.43 5.68
N LEU A 88 17.80 -13.41 6.50
CA LEU A 88 18.12 -13.55 7.92
C LEU A 88 16.88 -13.25 8.76
N GLU A 89 16.50 -14.19 9.61
CA GLU A 89 15.33 -14.11 10.49
C GLU A 89 15.75 -13.89 11.95
N ARG A 90 14.89 -13.22 12.73
CA ARG A 90 15.08 -12.96 14.16
C ARG A 90 16.44 -12.34 14.49
N VAL A 91 16.88 -11.42 13.64
CA VAL A 91 18.20 -10.80 13.75
C VAL A 91 18.23 -9.91 15.00
N SER A 92 19.21 -10.17 15.87
CA SER A 92 19.43 -9.36 17.06
C SER A 92 20.05 -8.01 16.69
N PRO A 93 19.58 -6.88 17.24
CA PRO A 93 20.25 -5.59 17.10
C PRO A 93 21.69 -5.57 17.63
N ASP A 94 22.10 -6.53 18.47
CA ASP A 94 23.43 -6.58 19.07
C ASP A 94 24.42 -7.48 18.30
N ASP A 95 23.94 -8.25 17.31
CA ASP A 95 24.77 -9.14 16.51
C ASP A 95 24.56 -8.89 15.01
N LEU A 96 25.49 -8.15 14.41
CA LEU A 96 25.48 -7.85 12.98
C LEU A 96 26.39 -8.80 12.17
N GLU A 97 27.07 -9.74 12.83
CA GLU A 97 27.99 -10.66 12.18
C GLU A 97 27.30 -11.55 11.13
N PRO A 98 26.06 -12.05 11.35
CA PRO A 98 25.33 -12.79 10.30
C PRO A 98 25.13 -11.98 9.02
N ILE A 99 24.90 -10.66 9.14
CA ILE A 99 24.72 -9.76 7.99
C ILE A 99 26.05 -9.60 7.24
N ALA A 100 27.15 -9.44 7.98
CA ALA A 100 28.48 -9.34 7.38
C ALA A 100 28.84 -10.60 6.60
N ARG A 101 28.60 -11.79 7.18
CA ARG A 101 28.84 -13.08 6.49
C ARG A 101 27.99 -13.23 5.24
N ALA A 102 26.71 -12.88 5.30
CA ALA A 102 25.80 -12.96 4.15
C ALA A 102 26.16 -11.97 3.02
N LEU A 103 26.94 -10.92 3.28
CA LEU A 103 27.45 -10.03 2.22
C LEU A 103 28.62 -10.65 1.46
N ASP A 104 29.41 -11.48 2.14
CA ASP A 104 30.62 -12.13 1.60
C ASP A 104 30.32 -13.52 1.02
N ASP A 105 29.11 -14.05 1.26
CA ASP A 105 28.66 -15.34 0.74
C ASP A 105 28.16 -15.18 -0.70
N GLU A 106 28.82 -15.87 -1.62
CA GLU A 106 28.46 -15.93 -3.04
C GLU A 106 27.70 -17.22 -3.39
N THR A 107 27.08 -17.86 -2.40
CA THR A 107 26.21 -19.02 -2.62
C THR A 107 24.78 -18.68 -2.24
N ASP A 108 23.79 -19.23 -2.95
CA ASP A 108 22.42 -19.19 -2.43
C ASP A 108 22.38 -20.03 -1.15
N SER A 109 22.19 -19.40 0.00
CA SER A 109 21.95 -20.16 1.22
C SER A 109 20.63 -20.92 1.09
N GLU A 110 20.54 -22.10 1.70
CA GLU A 110 19.24 -22.68 2.06
C GLU A 110 18.53 -21.66 2.96
N ASN A 111 17.65 -20.85 2.36
CA ASN A 111 16.90 -19.85 3.10
C ASN A 111 16.12 -20.56 4.21
N PRO A 112 16.03 -19.99 5.43
CA PRO A 112 15.15 -20.54 6.44
C PRO A 112 13.76 -20.75 5.82
N THR A 113 13.31 -22.00 5.84
CA THR A 113 12.16 -22.45 5.04
C THR A 113 10.87 -21.77 5.52
N GLY A 114 10.76 -21.50 6.83
CA GLY A 114 9.55 -20.96 7.45
C GLY A 114 8.99 -19.70 6.78
N ALA A 115 9.72 -18.58 6.79
CA ALA A 115 9.19 -17.35 6.17
C ALA A 115 9.19 -17.43 4.64
N THR A 116 10.18 -18.09 4.05
CA THR A 116 10.24 -18.22 2.58
C THR A 116 9.00 -18.94 2.04
N ASP A 117 8.62 -20.06 2.65
CA ASP A 117 7.43 -20.84 2.32
C ASP A 117 6.15 -20.05 2.63
N PHE A 118 6.12 -19.35 3.77
CA PHE A 118 5.00 -18.48 4.17
C PHE A 118 4.72 -17.37 3.15
N ILE A 119 5.77 -16.77 2.57
CA ILE A 119 5.63 -15.74 1.54
C ILE A 119 5.27 -16.39 0.18
N ALA A 120 5.90 -17.52 -0.16
CA ALA A 120 5.66 -18.24 -1.42
C ALA A 120 4.23 -18.79 -1.54
N ALA A 121 3.58 -19.10 -0.41
CA ALA A 121 2.18 -19.57 -0.38
C ALA A 121 1.15 -18.46 -0.66
N GLN A 122 1.58 -17.20 -0.86
CA GLN A 122 0.70 -16.05 -1.04
C GLN A 122 0.57 -15.62 -2.49
N ARG A 123 -0.57 -15.01 -2.82
CA ARG A 123 -0.77 -14.26 -4.06
C ARG A 123 -0.81 -12.78 -3.73
N ARG A 124 0.33 -12.09 -3.89
CA ARG A 124 0.46 -10.67 -3.51
C ARG A 124 0.07 -9.74 -4.64
N ILE A 125 -1.02 -9.00 -4.46
CA ILE A 125 -1.49 -7.94 -5.36
C ILE A 125 -1.43 -6.61 -4.61
N ALA A 126 -2.10 -6.51 -3.46
CA ALA A 126 -2.10 -5.30 -2.63
C ALA A 126 -0.78 -5.15 -1.85
N LEU A 127 -0.21 -6.25 -1.36
CA LEU A 127 1.06 -6.28 -0.62
C LEU A 127 2.31 -6.32 -1.52
N ASP A 128 2.15 -6.20 -2.83
CA ASP A 128 3.28 -6.28 -3.75
C ASP A 128 4.30 -5.15 -3.49
N GLY A 129 5.56 -5.55 -3.32
CA GLY A 129 6.67 -4.71 -2.90
C GLY A 129 6.88 -4.57 -1.38
N CYS A 130 5.88 -4.84 -0.52
CA CYS A 130 6.06 -4.84 0.93
C CYS A 130 7.18 -5.82 1.34
N GLY A 131 8.11 -5.37 2.18
CA GLY A 131 9.30 -6.14 2.57
C GLY A 131 10.56 -5.88 1.76
N THR A 132 10.45 -5.25 0.58
CA THR A 132 11.59 -5.03 -0.33
C THR A 132 11.68 -3.62 -0.92
N LEU A 133 10.56 -2.89 -0.96
CA LEU A 133 10.52 -1.46 -1.30
C LEU A 133 11.07 -0.64 -0.14
N ASP A 134 11.89 0.35 -0.45
CA ASP A 134 12.16 1.44 0.48
C ASP A 134 10.86 2.22 0.75
N ALA A 135 10.41 2.18 2.00
CA ALA A 135 9.11 2.72 2.38
C ALA A 135 9.05 4.26 2.34
N GLU A 136 10.20 4.92 2.24
CA GLU A 136 10.33 6.39 2.23
C GLU A 136 10.98 6.90 0.94
N SER A 137 11.06 6.07 -0.10
CA SER A 137 11.59 6.46 -1.41
C SER A 137 10.56 6.33 -2.51
N ILE A 138 10.03 7.47 -2.95
CA ILE A 138 9.21 7.54 -4.17
C ILE A 138 9.96 7.02 -5.41
N ASP A 139 11.29 7.19 -5.45
CA ASP A 139 12.11 6.75 -6.58
C ASP A 139 12.16 5.23 -6.70
N ASP A 140 12.30 4.49 -5.57
CA ASP A 140 12.27 3.02 -5.59
C ASP A 140 10.89 2.53 -6.06
N TYR A 141 9.81 3.21 -5.67
CA TYR A 141 8.46 2.89 -6.15
C TYR A 141 8.30 3.14 -7.66
N ILE A 142 8.69 4.32 -8.16
CA ILE A 142 8.60 4.67 -9.58
C ILE A 142 9.51 3.77 -10.44
N ALA A 143 10.73 3.49 -10.00
CA ALA A 143 11.68 2.65 -10.73
C ALA A 143 11.13 1.24 -11.02
N ARG A 144 10.29 0.73 -10.11
CA ARG A 144 9.58 -0.56 -10.21
C ARG A 144 8.22 -0.48 -10.90
N GLY A 145 7.91 0.65 -11.54
CA GLY A 145 6.66 0.84 -12.31
C GLY A 145 5.51 1.46 -11.51
N GLY A 146 5.76 1.96 -10.30
CA GLY A 146 4.81 2.76 -9.55
C GLY A 146 4.38 4.01 -10.31
N TYR A 147 3.13 4.45 -10.09
CA TYR A 147 2.46 5.56 -10.79
C TYR A 147 2.19 5.35 -12.29
N LEU A 148 2.62 4.22 -12.89
CA LEU A 148 2.30 3.91 -14.28
C LEU A 148 0.80 3.71 -14.49
N ALA A 149 0.10 3.08 -13.55
CA ALA A 149 -1.34 2.90 -13.66
C ALA A 149 -2.06 4.24 -13.56
N PHE A 150 -1.59 5.14 -12.69
CA PHE A 150 -2.14 6.48 -12.62
C PHE A 150 -1.91 7.30 -13.90
N ALA A 151 -0.71 7.25 -14.48
CA ALA A 151 -0.43 7.89 -15.76
C ALA A 151 -1.29 7.33 -16.91
N LYS A 152 -1.57 6.02 -16.91
CA LYS A 152 -2.50 5.38 -17.87
C LYS A 152 -3.95 5.82 -17.65
N ALA A 153 -4.38 5.91 -16.39
CA ALA A 153 -5.73 6.34 -16.04
C ALA A 153 -6.00 7.77 -16.52
N LEU A 154 -5.05 8.69 -16.34
CA LEU A 154 -5.16 10.08 -16.81
C LEU A 154 -5.19 10.24 -18.33
N GLN A 155 -4.70 9.26 -19.09
CA GLN A 155 -4.77 9.22 -20.57
C GLN A 155 -6.05 8.55 -21.07
N SER A 156 -6.74 7.80 -20.21
CA SER A 156 -8.02 7.16 -20.54
C SER A 156 -9.16 8.09 -20.14
N ASN A 157 -10.36 7.90 -20.66
CA ASN A 157 -11.48 8.66 -20.11
C ASN A 157 -11.93 8.06 -18.76
N PRO A 158 -12.52 8.86 -17.84
CA PRO A 158 -12.89 8.35 -16.52
C PRO A 158 -13.94 7.22 -16.56
N ALA A 159 -14.79 7.18 -17.58
CA ALA A 159 -15.78 6.11 -17.73
C ALA A 159 -15.13 4.77 -18.09
N GLU A 160 -14.06 4.77 -18.90
CA GLU A 160 -13.24 3.59 -19.16
C GLU A 160 -12.56 3.09 -17.90
N VAL A 161 -11.98 3.99 -17.09
CA VAL A 161 -11.37 3.61 -15.80
C VAL A 161 -12.41 2.99 -14.86
N ILE A 162 -13.61 3.57 -14.76
CA ILE A 162 -14.73 2.99 -14.00
C ILE A 162 -15.09 1.61 -14.54
N GLN A 163 -15.20 1.47 -15.87
CA GLN A 163 -15.61 0.24 -16.51
C GLN A 163 -14.59 -0.87 -16.29
N GLU A 164 -13.30 -0.58 -16.42
CA GLU A 164 -12.21 -1.51 -16.13
C GLU A 164 -12.30 -2.04 -14.68
N VAL A 165 -12.57 -1.16 -13.71
CA VAL A 165 -12.74 -1.57 -12.31
C VAL A 165 -14.05 -2.34 -12.08
N LYS A 166 -15.13 -2.03 -12.80
CA LYS A 166 -16.38 -2.83 -12.76
C LYS A 166 -16.13 -4.24 -13.32
N ASP A 167 -15.42 -4.34 -14.43
CA ASP A 167 -15.12 -5.61 -15.11
C ASP A 167 -14.15 -6.47 -14.28
N SER A 168 -13.24 -5.84 -13.54
CA SER A 168 -12.40 -6.54 -12.55
C SER A 168 -13.22 -7.17 -11.41
N ARG A 169 -14.47 -6.71 -11.21
CA ARG A 169 -15.35 -7.07 -10.10
C ARG A 169 -14.76 -6.80 -8.72
N LEU A 170 -13.87 -5.82 -8.61
CA LEU A 170 -13.31 -5.40 -7.33
C LEU A 170 -14.42 -4.97 -6.35
N ARG A 171 -14.41 -5.57 -5.16
CA ARG A 171 -15.32 -5.25 -4.05
C ARG A 171 -14.55 -4.59 -2.91
N GLY A 172 -15.22 -3.71 -2.17
CA GLY A 172 -14.63 -3.01 -1.03
C GLY A 172 -14.08 -3.98 0.03
N ARG A 173 -12.82 -3.79 0.41
CA ARG A 173 -12.08 -4.63 1.36
C ARG A 173 -12.16 -4.19 2.83
N GLY A 174 -12.95 -3.15 3.11
CA GLY A 174 -13.28 -2.69 4.46
C GLY A 174 -14.45 -3.45 5.13
N GLY A 175 -14.88 -4.60 4.57
CA GLY A 175 -15.89 -5.47 5.20
C GLY A 175 -17.30 -5.41 4.59
N ALA A 176 -17.71 -4.31 3.96
CA ALA A 176 -19.03 -4.21 3.33
C ALA A 176 -19.12 -4.88 1.93
N TYR A 177 -17.98 -5.15 1.28
CA TYR A 177 -17.91 -5.79 -0.05
C TYR A 177 -18.82 -5.15 -1.13
N PHE A 178 -19.05 -3.84 -1.05
CA PHE A 178 -19.77 -3.12 -2.11
C PHE A 178 -18.89 -3.00 -3.36
N PRO A 179 -19.42 -3.17 -4.59
CA PRO A 179 -18.63 -3.04 -5.82
C PRO A 179 -17.98 -1.66 -5.95
N ALA A 180 -16.65 -1.62 -6.09
CA ALA A 180 -15.88 -0.38 -6.07
C ALA A 180 -16.23 0.53 -7.27
N GLY A 181 -16.23 -0.03 -8.49
CA GLY A 181 -16.53 0.73 -9.70
C GLY A 181 -17.96 1.32 -9.71
N LEU A 182 -18.95 0.60 -9.17
CA LEU A 182 -20.31 1.12 -9.02
C LEU A 182 -20.38 2.29 -8.03
N LYS A 183 -19.58 2.24 -6.95
CA LYS A 183 -19.48 3.35 -5.98
C LYS A 183 -18.96 4.62 -6.65
N TRP A 184 -17.93 4.47 -7.51
CA TRP A 184 -17.32 5.58 -8.23
C TRP A 184 -18.24 6.15 -9.31
N GLU A 185 -18.91 5.28 -10.07
CA GLU A 185 -19.92 5.66 -11.06
C GLU A 185 -21.06 6.46 -10.42
N SER A 186 -21.57 5.99 -9.28
CA SER A 186 -22.64 6.65 -8.54
C SER A 186 -22.24 8.06 -8.10
N ALA A 187 -21.06 8.22 -7.50
CA ALA A 187 -20.57 9.52 -7.05
C ALA A 187 -20.36 10.50 -8.22
N ARG A 188 -19.84 10.02 -9.35
CA ARG A 188 -19.65 10.83 -10.57
C ARG A 188 -20.97 11.32 -11.14
N GLY A 189 -22.03 10.51 -11.06
CA GLY A 189 -23.36 10.81 -11.59
C GLY A 189 -24.08 11.99 -10.91
N PHE A 190 -23.71 12.32 -9.66
CA PHE A 190 -24.28 13.48 -8.97
C PHE A 190 -23.60 14.77 -9.42
N SER A 191 -24.37 15.75 -9.88
CA SER A 191 -23.86 17.08 -10.23
C SER A 191 -23.41 17.85 -8.99
N ALA A 192 -22.12 18.09 -8.84
CA ALA A 192 -21.55 18.90 -7.76
C ALA A 192 -20.31 19.65 -8.25
N ALA A 193 -20.11 20.87 -7.73
CA ALA A 193 -18.91 21.66 -8.01
C ALA A 193 -17.65 21.09 -7.33
N GLN A 194 -17.84 20.31 -6.27
CA GLN A 194 -16.77 19.67 -5.50
C GLN A 194 -17.23 18.27 -5.08
N ARG A 195 -16.34 17.29 -5.20
CA ARG A 195 -16.50 15.96 -4.63
C ARG A 195 -15.26 15.60 -3.82
N TYR A 196 -15.47 14.78 -2.81
CA TYR A 196 -14.40 14.36 -1.91
C TYR A 196 -14.15 12.86 -2.03
N MET A 197 -12.90 12.48 -1.83
CA MET A 197 -12.53 11.11 -1.59
C MET A 197 -12.00 10.97 -0.18
N ILE A 198 -12.46 9.95 0.54
CA ILE A 198 -11.89 9.56 1.82
C ILE A 198 -11.28 8.17 1.65
N VAL A 199 -9.99 8.07 1.93
CA VAL A 199 -9.32 6.79 2.13
C VAL A 199 -9.46 6.43 3.60
N ASN A 200 -10.32 5.46 3.88
CA ASN A 200 -10.55 4.97 5.24
C ASN A 200 -9.41 4.03 5.65
N CYS A 201 -8.52 4.56 6.47
CA CYS A 201 -7.43 3.87 7.15
C CYS A 201 -7.65 3.84 8.68
N GLU A 202 -8.91 3.99 9.13
CA GLU A 202 -9.30 3.81 10.53
C GLU A 202 -9.44 2.32 10.82
N GLU A 203 -8.29 1.68 11.05
CA GLU A 203 -8.22 0.28 11.46
C GLU A 203 -8.38 0.20 12.99
N GLY A 204 -9.63 0.01 13.44
CA GLY A 204 -10.03 0.00 14.85
C GLY A 204 -10.45 -1.38 15.38
N GLU A 205 -10.59 -2.37 14.50
CA GLU A 205 -10.92 -3.76 14.83
C GLU A 205 -9.75 -4.45 15.54
N PRO A 206 -9.96 -5.10 16.69
CA PRO A 206 -8.92 -5.91 17.33
C PRO A 206 -8.39 -7.01 16.40
N GLY A 207 -7.06 -7.10 16.30
CA GLY A 207 -6.38 -8.13 15.49
C GLY A 207 -6.21 -7.75 14.01
N LEU A 208 -6.73 -6.62 13.54
CA LEU A 208 -6.45 -6.10 12.21
C LEU A 208 -5.27 -5.12 12.23
N PHE A 209 -4.34 -5.32 11.31
CA PHE A 209 -3.15 -4.48 11.10
C PHE A 209 -2.72 -4.45 9.62
N LYS A 210 -3.66 -4.75 8.71
CA LYS A 210 -3.44 -4.83 7.26
C LYS A 210 -3.27 -3.45 6.61
N ASP A 211 -4.06 -2.47 7.04
CA ASP A 211 -4.04 -1.14 6.43
C ASP A 211 -2.83 -0.35 6.92
N ARG A 212 -2.50 -0.48 8.21
CA ARG A 212 -1.21 -0.01 8.76
C ARG A 212 -0.05 -0.58 7.96
N HIS A 213 -0.05 -1.88 7.69
CA HIS A 213 1.03 -2.54 6.96
C HIS A 213 1.18 -2.04 5.51
N LEU A 214 0.07 -1.78 4.80
CA LEU A 214 0.10 -1.19 3.46
C LEU A 214 0.68 0.22 3.47
N MET A 215 0.23 1.08 4.39
CA MET A 215 0.74 2.44 4.53
C MET A 215 2.21 2.48 4.99
N GLU A 216 2.63 1.50 5.78
CA GLU A 216 4.01 1.40 6.23
C GLU A 216 4.93 0.82 5.17
N GLY A 217 4.49 -0.15 4.37
CA GLY A 217 5.37 -0.84 3.41
C GLY A 217 5.33 -0.31 1.99
N ALA A 218 4.18 0.21 1.55
CA ALA A 218 3.96 0.69 0.19
C ALA A 218 3.02 1.90 0.17
N PRO A 219 3.33 3.02 0.87
CA PRO A 219 2.44 4.17 0.97
C PRO A 219 2.05 4.75 -0.41
N HIS A 220 3.00 4.82 -1.35
CA HIS A 220 2.74 5.31 -2.70
C HIS A 220 1.74 4.46 -3.49
N ARG A 221 1.63 3.14 -3.21
CA ARG A 221 0.62 2.28 -3.85
C ARG A 221 -0.79 2.65 -3.41
N VAL A 222 -0.97 2.97 -2.13
CA VAL A 222 -2.26 3.44 -1.60
C VAL A 222 -2.60 4.81 -2.19
N ILE A 223 -1.62 5.71 -2.29
CA ILE A 223 -1.78 7.03 -2.91
C ILE A 223 -2.16 6.91 -4.39
N GLU A 224 -1.42 6.11 -5.16
CA GLU A 224 -1.69 5.88 -6.58
C GLU A 224 -3.11 5.36 -6.81
N GLY A 225 -3.54 4.35 -6.06
CA GLY A 225 -4.89 3.83 -6.12
C GLY A 225 -5.96 4.86 -5.76
N ALA A 226 -5.69 5.72 -4.78
CA ALA A 226 -6.58 6.81 -4.40
C ALA A 226 -6.70 7.87 -5.49
N CYS A 227 -5.59 8.27 -6.12
CA CYS A 227 -5.60 9.23 -7.22
C CYS A 227 -6.38 8.69 -8.44
N ILE A 228 -6.22 7.41 -8.79
CA ILE A 228 -7.00 6.77 -9.86
C ILE A 228 -8.50 6.78 -9.53
N ALA A 229 -8.87 6.39 -8.31
CA ALA A 229 -10.26 6.38 -7.87
C ALA A 229 -10.87 7.79 -7.78
N ALA A 230 -10.08 8.79 -7.40
CA ALA A 230 -10.48 10.19 -7.38
C ALA A 230 -10.71 10.72 -8.80
N TYR A 231 -9.81 10.41 -9.74
CA TYR A 231 -9.97 10.72 -11.16
C TYR A 231 -11.26 10.09 -11.74
N ALA A 232 -11.45 8.80 -11.48
CA ALA A 232 -12.62 8.05 -11.91
C ALA A 232 -13.92 8.61 -11.33
N SER A 233 -13.92 9.09 -10.08
CA SER A 233 -15.11 9.60 -9.40
C SER A 233 -15.30 11.13 -9.50
N ASP A 234 -14.40 11.84 -10.17
CA ASP A 234 -14.40 13.31 -10.30
C ASP A 234 -14.25 14.03 -8.95
N ALA A 235 -13.44 13.45 -8.07
CA ALA A 235 -13.03 14.04 -6.79
C ALA A 235 -11.65 14.68 -6.92
N THR A 236 -11.53 15.91 -6.43
CA THR A 236 -10.29 16.71 -6.50
C THR A 236 -9.59 16.86 -5.16
N TYR A 237 -10.21 16.37 -4.08
CA TYR A 237 -9.69 16.47 -2.72
C TYR A 237 -9.80 15.10 -2.03
N ILE A 238 -8.66 14.56 -1.64
CA ILE A 238 -8.47 13.22 -1.11
C ILE A 238 -8.00 13.33 0.34
N ILE A 239 -8.79 12.77 1.26
CA ILE A 239 -8.47 12.75 2.69
C ILE A 239 -8.09 11.33 3.09
N PHE A 240 -6.86 11.15 3.53
CA PHE A 240 -6.43 9.92 4.21
C PHE A 240 -6.79 10.03 5.68
N TYR A 241 -7.81 9.28 6.09
CA TYR A 241 -8.24 9.25 7.48
C TYR A 241 -7.53 8.10 8.19
N ILE A 242 -6.43 8.41 8.89
CA ILE A 242 -5.50 7.44 9.46
C ILE A 242 -5.73 7.29 10.95
N ASN A 243 -5.87 6.05 11.44
CA ASN A 243 -6.07 5.76 12.85
C ASN A 243 -5.10 6.50 13.79
N ALA A 244 -5.63 6.95 14.92
CA ALA A 244 -4.94 7.77 15.91
C ALA A 244 -3.65 7.15 16.47
N GLU A 245 -3.53 5.83 16.47
CA GLU A 245 -2.39 5.09 17.02
C GLU A 245 -1.36 4.70 15.95
N ALA A 246 -1.72 4.82 14.67
CA ALA A 246 -0.88 4.47 13.53
C ALA A 246 0.16 5.57 13.22
N ASN A 247 1.07 5.81 14.16
CA ASN A 247 2.08 6.87 14.06
C ASN A 247 3.05 6.67 12.89
N LEU A 248 3.64 5.48 12.77
CA LEU A 248 4.57 5.17 11.68
C LEU A 248 3.89 5.26 10.31
N SER A 249 2.66 4.74 10.20
CA SER A 249 1.87 4.82 8.98
C SER A 249 1.65 6.26 8.52
N ALA A 250 1.25 7.17 9.42
CA ALA A 250 1.07 8.57 9.01
C ALA A 250 2.38 9.26 8.67
N GLN A 251 3.47 9.02 9.40
CA GLN A 251 4.78 9.61 9.08
C GLN A 251 5.26 9.21 7.68
N ARG A 252 5.08 7.93 7.31
CA ARG A 252 5.42 7.42 5.97
C ARG A 252 4.47 7.96 4.90
N MET A 253 3.17 8.05 5.19
CA MET A 253 2.20 8.67 4.28
C MET A 253 2.46 10.18 4.09
N GLU A 254 2.81 10.93 5.13
CA GLU A 254 3.19 12.35 5.05
C GLU A 254 4.43 12.53 4.15
N THR A 255 5.44 11.67 4.32
CA THR A 255 6.62 11.65 3.46
C THR A 255 6.27 11.32 2.01
N ALA A 256 5.44 10.31 1.78
CA ALA A 256 5.02 9.90 0.46
C ALA A 256 4.18 10.99 -0.25
N ILE A 257 3.26 11.65 0.46
CA ILE A 257 2.46 12.76 -0.09
C ILE A 257 3.37 13.94 -0.45
N ARG A 258 4.32 14.30 0.44
CA ARG A 258 5.29 15.36 0.16
C ARG A 258 6.10 15.06 -1.10
N GLN A 259 6.68 13.86 -1.19
CA GLN A 259 7.45 13.44 -2.36
C GLN A 259 6.63 13.42 -3.65
N ALA A 260 5.39 12.94 -3.59
CA ALA A 260 4.49 12.95 -4.75
C ALA A 260 4.16 14.38 -5.19
N SER A 261 3.97 15.30 -4.24
CA SER A 261 3.75 16.72 -4.54
C SER A 261 4.99 17.38 -5.15
N GLU A 262 6.18 17.10 -4.63
CA GLU A 262 7.46 17.61 -5.15
C GLU A 262 7.74 17.16 -6.60
N LEU A 263 7.28 15.97 -6.98
CA LEU A 263 7.40 15.44 -8.34
C LEU A 263 6.21 15.80 -9.25
N GLY A 264 5.22 16.56 -8.77
CA GLY A 264 4.02 16.93 -9.53
C GLY A 264 3.12 15.74 -9.90
N LEU A 265 3.16 14.67 -9.10
CA LEU A 265 2.29 13.50 -9.19
C LEU A 265 0.96 13.69 -8.44
N VAL A 266 0.87 14.75 -7.62
CA VAL A 266 -0.34 15.26 -6.99
C VAL A 266 -0.25 16.78 -6.91
N GLY A 267 -1.33 17.45 -6.53
CA GLY A 267 -1.46 18.90 -6.49
C GLY A 267 -2.15 19.47 -7.73
N GLU A 268 -1.91 20.75 -8.02
CA GLU A 268 -2.46 21.45 -9.17
C GLU A 268 -1.84 20.95 -10.48
N ASP A 269 -2.66 20.83 -11.53
CA ASP A 269 -2.27 20.39 -12.88
C ASP A 269 -1.33 19.17 -12.86
N THR A 270 -1.77 18.12 -12.17
CA THR A 270 -0.98 16.91 -11.92
C THR A 270 -0.53 16.29 -13.24
N LEU A 271 0.79 16.09 -13.40
CA LEU A 271 1.44 15.66 -14.64
C LEU A 271 1.10 16.49 -15.91
N GLY A 272 0.53 17.69 -15.77
CA GLY A 272 0.09 18.50 -16.91
C GLY A 272 -1.22 18.01 -17.53
N SER A 273 -2.01 17.26 -16.77
CA SER A 273 -3.24 16.63 -17.23
C SER A 273 -4.44 17.58 -17.24
N GLY A 274 -4.34 18.75 -16.59
CA GLY A 274 -5.46 19.63 -16.28
C GLY A 274 -6.34 19.15 -15.12
N HIS A 275 -5.91 18.12 -14.38
CA HIS A 275 -6.60 17.60 -13.20
C HIS A 275 -5.82 17.88 -11.91
N ASP A 276 -6.55 18.29 -10.88
CA ASP A 276 -6.00 18.61 -9.57
C ASP A 276 -6.30 17.50 -8.56
N PHE A 277 -5.28 17.10 -7.78
CA PHE A 277 -5.42 16.13 -6.72
C PHE A 277 -4.82 16.67 -5.43
N ASN A 278 -5.64 17.29 -4.59
CA ASN A 278 -5.23 17.80 -3.29
C ASN A 278 -5.32 16.69 -2.24
N LEU A 279 -4.23 16.42 -1.52
CA LEU A 279 -4.18 15.36 -0.53
C LEU A 279 -4.02 15.95 0.87
N GLU A 280 -4.79 15.43 1.82
CA GLU A 280 -4.71 15.78 3.24
C GLU A 280 -4.69 14.51 4.09
N ILE A 281 -3.90 14.49 5.17
CA ILE A 281 -4.00 13.47 6.21
C ILE A 281 -4.82 14.02 7.36
N ARG A 282 -5.85 13.27 7.77
CA ARG A 282 -6.58 13.50 9.02
C ARG A 282 -6.29 12.36 9.98
N ARG A 283 -5.78 12.71 11.15
CA ARG A 283 -5.59 11.78 12.25
C ARG A 283 -6.95 11.46 12.87
N GLY A 284 -7.24 10.16 12.98
CA GLY A 284 -8.46 9.67 13.55
C GLY A 284 -8.61 10.05 15.01
N ALA A 285 -9.84 9.97 15.50
CA ALA A 285 -10.15 10.32 16.88
C ALA A 285 -9.99 9.11 17.85
N GLY A 286 -9.70 7.93 17.29
CA GLY A 286 -9.63 6.65 17.99
C GLY A 286 -11.03 6.06 18.27
N GLY A 287 -11.09 4.75 18.43
CA GLY A 287 -12.30 4.02 18.80
C GLY A 287 -12.98 3.31 17.64
N TYR A 288 -13.45 2.09 17.92
CA TYR A 288 -14.01 1.13 16.95
C TYR A 288 -15.05 1.72 15.99
N VAL A 289 -15.98 2.54 16.50
CA VAL A 289 -17.07 3.12 15.69
C VAL A 289 -16.58 4.09 14.61
N CYS A 290 -15.38 4.67 14.75
CA CYS A 290 -14.84 5.65 13.80
C CYS A 290 -14.54 5.04 12.42
N GLY A 291 -14.44 3.71 12.30
CA GLY A 291 -14.31 3.03 11.01
C GLY A 291 -15.59 3.02 10.17
N GLU A 292 -16.75 3.28 10.77
CA GLU A 292 -18.03 3.37 10.05
C GLU A 292 -18.08 4.64 9.19
N GLU A 293 -18.50 4.49 7.92
CA GLU A 293 -18.42 5.53 6.88
C GLU A 293 -18.99 6.89 7.31
N THR A 294 -20.18 6.92 7.92
CA THR A 294 -20.82 8.18 8.31
C THR A 294 -20.30 8.77 9.61
N THR A 295 -19.87 7.92 10.53
CA THR A 295 -19.19 8.31 11.76
C THR A 295 -17.87 8.97 11.44
N LEU A 296 -17.10 8.37 10.52
CA LEU A 296 -15.85 8.90 10.01
C LEU A 296 -16.07 10.33 9.47
N ILE A 297 -17.07 10.53 8.62
CA ILE A 297 -17.41 11.87 8.11
C ILE A 297 -17.68 12.85 9.26
N ASN A 298 -18.51 12.46 10.23
CA ASN A 298 -18.79 13.31 11.40
C ASN A 298 -17.52 13.71 12.14
N THR A 299 -16.55 12.82 12.29
CA THR A 299 -15.28 13.16 12.94
C THR A 299 -14.42 14.13 12.13
N ILE A 300 -14.38 14.00 10.79
CA ILE A 300 -13.66 14.93 9.92
C ILE A 300 -14.25 16.34 10.01
N GLU A 301 -15.57 16.43 10.16
CA GLU A 301 -16.31 17.68 10.30
C GLU A 301 -16.26 18.27 11.72
N GLY A 302 -15.66 17.56 12.69
CA GLY A 302 -15.55 18.01 14.08
C GLY A 302 -16.80 17.75 14.93
N TYR A 303 -17.72 16.92 14.47
CA TYR A 303 -18.90 16.48 15.22
C TYR A 303 -18.60 15.25 16.10
N ARG A 304 -19.60 14.86 16.89
CA ARG A 304 -19.54 13.65 17.73
C ARG A 304 -19.45 12.40 16.85
N ARG A 305 -18.80 11.36 17.40
CA ARG A 305 -18.55 10.06 16.75
C ARG A 305 -19.82 9.19 16.73
N GLU A 306 -20.88 9.68 16.12
CA GLU A 306 -22.14 8.96 15.96
C GLU A 306 -22.44 8.75 14.46
N PRO A 307 -23.01 7.60 14.07
CA PRO A 307 -23.44 7.38 12.69
C PRO A 307 -24.54 8.37 12.28
N ARG A 308 -24.58 8.71 11.00
CA ARG A 308 -25.69 9.45 10.40
C ARG A 308 -26.81 8.49 9.98
N ILE A 309 -28.05 8.95 10.09
CA ILE A 309 -29.20 8.23 9.53
C ILE A 309 -29.10 8.27 8.01
N ARG A 310 -29.25 7.11 7.37
CA ARG A 310 -29.31 6.95 5.91
C ARG A 310 -30.75 6.64 5.50
N PRO A 311 -31.23 7.13 4.34
CA PRO A 311 -30.59 8.07 3.40
C PRO A 311 -30.52 9.52 3.93
N PRO A 312 -29.66 10.40 3.33
CA PRO A 312 -28.83 10.17 2.15
C PRO A 312 -27.59 9.32 2.43
N TYR A 313 -27.05 8.66 1.39
CA TYR A 313 -25.78 7.93 1.48
C TYR A 313 -24.60 8.89 1.21
N PRO A 314 -23.38 8.57 1.70
CA PRO A 314 -22.20 9.43 1.48
C PRO A 314 -21.90 9.78 0.02
N VAL A 315 -22.18 8.84 -0.91
CA VAL A 315 -21.98 9.04 -2.35
C VAL A 315 -22.88 10.13 -2.94
N GLU A 316 -24.01 10.44 -2.29
CA GLU A 316 -24.92 11.51 -2.66
C GLU A 316 -24.63 12.78 -1.85
N SER A 317 -24.55 12.66 -0.52
CA SER A 317 -24.31 13.75 0.41
C SER A 317 -23.55 13.24 1.63
N GLY A 318 -22.22 13.35 1.58
CA GLY A 318 -21.29 12.91 2.60
C GLY A 318 -20.60 14.08 3.30
N LEU A 319 -19.28 14.19 3.09
CA LEU A 319 -18.44 15.22 3.68
C LEU A 319 -18.87 16.61 3.22
N TRP A 320 -19.17 17.48 4.20
CA TRP A 320 -19.68 18.84 4.01
C TRP A 320 -20.88 18.91 3.06
N SER A 321 -21.74 17.89 3.12
CA SER A 321 -22.92 17.73 2.27
C SER A 321 -22.61 17.70 0.77
N ARG A 322 -21.43 17.18 0.40
CA ARG A 322 -21.02 16.96 -1.00
C ARG A 322 -20.90 15.45 -1.31
N PRO A 323 -21.05 15.05 -2.58
CA PRO A 323 -20.80 13.66 -2.98
C PRO A 323 -19.41 13.21 -2.52
N THR A 324 -19.36 12.11 -1.78
CA THR A 324 -18.14 11.63 -1.15
C THR A 324 -17.96 10.14 -1.40
N VAL A 325 -16.82 9.78 -2.02
CA VAL A 325 -16.42 8.40 -2.20
C VAL A 325 -15.57 7.97 -1.01
N ILE A 326 -15.96 6.89 -0.35
CA ILE A 326 -15.19 6.30 0.75
C ILE A 326 -14.73 4.91 0.35
N ASN A 327 -13.42 4.68 0.34
CA ASN A 327 -12.82 3.37 0.08
C ASN A 327 -11.76 3.03 1.13
N ASN A 328 -11.62 1.75 1.44
CA ASN A 328 -10.58 1.24 2.33
C ASN A 328 -9.22 1.16 1.61
N ALA A 329 -8.11 1.34 2.34
CA ALA A 329 -6.75 1.31 1.81
C ALA A 329 -6.44 0.06 0.97
N GLU A 330 -6.77 -1.14 1.45
CA GLU A 330 -6.58 -2.40 0.71
C GLU A 330 -7.35 -2.44 -0.62
N THR A 331 -8.53 -1.80 -0.66
CA THR A 331 -9.32 -1.71 -1.91
C THR A 331 -8.54 -0.91 -2.95
N LEU A 332 -7.99 0.24 -2.54
CA LEU A 332 -7.28 1.15 -3.43
C LEU A 332 -5.90 0.61 -3.82
N ALA A 333 -5.20 -0.08 -2.91
CA ALA A 333 -3.91 -0.70 -3.19
C ALA A 333 -3.98 -1.78 -4.28
N SER A 334 -5.17 -2.34 -4.55
CA SER A 334 -5.39 -3.31 -5.63
C SER A 334 -5.61 -2.65 -7.00
N VAL A 335 -5.98 -1.37 -7.03
CA VAL A 335 -6.36 -0.64 -8.26
C VAL A 335 -5.18 -0.49 -9.24
N PRO A 336 -3.94 -0.17 -8.83
CA PRO A 336 -2.82 -0.10 -9.75
C PRO A 336 -2.58 -1.40 -10.53
N PHE A 337 -2.78 -2.56 -9.89
CA PHE A 337 -2.67 -3.85 -10.55
C PHE A 337 -3.72 -4.01 -11.64
N ILE A 338 -4.98 -3.67 -11.35
CA ILE A 338 -6.10 -3.77 -12.30
C ILE A 338 -5.82 -2.91 -13.54
N ILE A 339 -5.46 -1.63 -13.36
CA ILE A 339 -5.22 -0.73 -14.49
C ILE A 339 -3.97 -1.13 -15.29
N ASN A 340 -2.95 -1.70 -14.64
CA ASN A 340 -1.73 -2.10 -15.35
C ASN A 340 -1.87 -3.41 -16.13
N ASN A 341 -2.61 -4.37 -15.61
CA ASN A 341 -2.67 -5.74 -16.13
C ASN A 341 -4.03 -6.10 -16.77
N GLY A 342 -5.03 -5.24 -16.60
CA GLY A 342 -6.39 -5.46 -17.05
C GLY A 342 -7.26 -6.21 -16.04
N ALA A 343 -8.57 -6.00 -16.17
CA ALA A 343 -9.64 -6.66 -15.42
C ALA A 343 -9.54 -8.18 -15.53
N ASP A 344 -9.25 -8.71 -16.72
CA ASP A 344 -9.14 -10.14 -16.97
C ASP A 344 -8.07 -10.80 -16.08
N ALA A 345 -6.90 -10.18 -15.94
CA ALA A 345 -5.84 -10.70 -15.07
C ALA A 345 -6.25 -10.72 -13.58
N PHE A 346 -7.07 -9.76 -13.15
CA PHE A 346 -7.58 -9.70 -11.78
C PHE A 346 -8.71 -10.71 -11.54
N THR A 347 -9.61 -10.91 -12.51
CA THR A 347 -10.72 -11.87 -12.39
C THR A 347 -10.30 -13.33 -12.46
N GLN A 348 -9.11 -13.62 -13.01
CA GLN A 348 -8.49 -14.96 -12.95
C GLN A 348 -8.07 -15.39 -11.54
N VAL A 349 -8.00 -14.45 -10.59
CA VAL A 349 -7.69 -14.73 -9.19
C VAL A 349 -9.00 -14.69 -8.39
N GLY A 350 -9.21 -15.67 -7.51
CA GLY A 350 -10.42 -15.79 -6.68
C GLY A 350 -11.17 -17.09 -6.94
N ASP A 351 -12.44 -17.14 -6.54
CA ASP A 351 -13.31 -18.33 -6.69
C ASP A 351 -14.29 -18.23 -7.88
N GLY A 352 -14.13 -17.20 -8.69
CA GLY A 352 -14.98 -16.91 -9.84
C GLY A 352 -16.21 -16.07 -9.49
N ALA A 353 -16.79 -16.17 -8.29
CA ALA A 353 -17.88 -15.31 -7.84
C ALA A 353 -17.34 -13.98 -7.29
N ASP A 354 -16.33 -14.08 -6.43
CA ASP A 354 -15.56 -12.98 -5.88
C ASP A 354 -14.12 -13.03 -6.42
N THR A 355 -13.62 -11.88 -6.87
CA THR A 355 -12.36 -11.78 -7.60
C THR A 355 -11.26 -11.11 -6.79
N GLY A 356 -10.02 -11.38 -7.21
CA GLY A 356 -8.80 -10.89 -6.59
C GLY A 356 -8.46 -11.60 -5.29
N THR A 357 -7.74 -10.87 -4.46
CA THR A 357 -7.15 -11.35 -3.22
C THR A 357 -7.76 -10.66 -2.01
N LYS A 358 -7.51 -11.24 -0.83
CA LYS A 358 -7.81 -10.66 0.48
C LYS A 358 -6.58 -10.77 1.37
N ILE A 359 -6.24 -9.67 2.04
CA ILE A 359 -5.26 -9.68 3.12
C ILE A 359 -5.95 -10.20 4.39
N ILE A 360 -5.39 -11.24 4.99
CA ILE A 360 -5.82 -11.83 6.25
C ILE A 360 -4.73 -11.63 7.29
N ASN A 361 -5.13 -11.11 8.46
CA ASN A 361 -4.28 -10.99 9.63
C ASN A 361 -4.38 -12.29 10.43
N LEU A 362 -3.29 -13.05 10.50
CA LEU A 362 -3.19 -14.27 11.28
C LEU A 362 -2.49 -13.97 12.61
N SER A 363 -3.21 -14.12 13.71
CA SER A 363 -2.71 -13.83 15.06
C SER A 363 -3.29 -14.81 16.08
N GLY A 364 -2.76 -14.79 17.31
CA GLY A 364 -3.17 -15.71 18.37
C GLY A 364 -2.32 -16.99 18.40
N ALA A 365 -2.96 -18.12 18.72
CA ALA A 365 -2.29 -19.40 18.89
C ALA A 365 -2.07 -20.10 17.54
N VAL A 366 -1.12 -19.59 16.76
CA VAL A 366 -0.65 -20.17 15.50
C VAL A 366 0.88 -20.20 15.48
N HIS A 367 1.47 -21.13 14.73
CA HIS A 367 2.94 -21.22 14.62
C HIS A 367 3.57 -20.06 13.82
N HIS A 368 2.90 -19.62 12.76
CA HIS A 368 3.38 -18.58 11.85
C HIS A 368 2.42 -17.37 11.81
N PRO A 369 2.30 -16.57 12.91
CA PRO A 369 1.51 -15.35 12.90
C PRO A 369 2.06 -14.32 11.91
N GLY A 370 1.17 -13.56 11.27
CA GLY A 370 1.56 -12.62 10.23
C GLY A 370 0.44 -12.04 9.39
N LEU A 371 0.82 -11.45 8.26
CA LEU A 371 -0.08 -11.08 7.17
C LEU A 371 0.06 -12.07 6.03
N ILE A 372 -1.08 -12.53 5.54
CA ILE A 372 -1.15 -13.34 4.33
C ILE A 372 -2.08 -12.69 3.33
N GLU A 373 -1.65 -12.61 2.07
CA GLU A 373 -2.53 -12.23 0.97
C GLU A 373 -2.86 -13.47 0.14
N VAL A 374 -4.12 -13.86 0.16
CA VAL A 374 -4.58 -15.10 -0.49
C VAL A 374 -5.70 -14.81 -1.48
N PRO A 375 -5.86 -15.61 -2.55
CA PRO A 375 -7.03 -15.52 -3.42
C PRO A 375 -8.32 -15.69 -2.62
N ILE A 376 -9.37 -14.94 -2.99
CA ILE A 376 -10.69 -15.18 -2.40
C ILE A 376 -11.16 -16.61 -2.73
N GLY A 377 -11.82 -17.24 -1.76
CA GLY A 377 -12.15 -18.67 -1.81
C GLY A 377 -11.16 -19.58 -1.09
N THR A 378 -9.98 -19.07 -0.71
CA THR A 378 -9.05 -19.82 0.16
C THR A 378 -9.73 -20.11 1.50
N THR A 379 -9.73 -21.38 1.90
CA THR A 379 -10.43 -21.81 3.11
C THR A 379 -9.66 -21.41 4.38
N LEU A 380 -10.37 -21.20 5.49
CA LEU A 380 -9.73 -20.98 6.79
C LEU A 380 -8.80 -22.13 7.20
N ARG A 381 -9.12 -23.37 6.78
CA ARG A 381 -8.26 -24.54 7.03
C ARG A 381 -6.90 -24.35 6.35
N GLN A 382 -6.87 -23.97 5.08
CA GLN A 382 -5.61 -23.73 4.35
C GLN A 382 -4.83 -22.58 4.99
N VAL A 383 -5.52 -21.49 5.33
CA VAL A 383 -4.92 -20.34 6.01
C VAL A 383 -4.25 -20.74 7.34
N ILE A 384 -4.94 -21.49 8.19
CA ILE A 384 -4.45 -21.84 9.54
C ILE A 384 -3.38 -22.93 9.49
N TYR A 385 -3.64 -24.01 8.77
CA TYR A 385 -2.79 -25.21 8.83
C TYR A 385 -1.68 -25.19 7.79
N ASP A 386 -1.97 -24.80 6.55
CA ASP A 386 -0.99 -24.88 5.46
C ASP A 386 -0.02 -23.69 5.51
N ILE A 387 -0.55 -22.48 5.77
CA ILE A 387 0.27 -21.25 5.83
C ILE A 387 0.65 -20.91 7.28
N GLY A 388 -0.34 -20.93 8.18
CA GLY A 388 -0.15 -20.62 9.60
C GLY A 388 0.61 -21.68 10.40
N GLY A 389 0.80 -22.88 9.84
CA GLY A 389 1.58 -23.95 10.45
C GLY A 389 0.88 -24.70 11.61
N GLY A 390 -0.42 -24.46 11.84
CA GLY A 390 -1.20 -25.09 12.92
C GLY A 390 -1.65 -24.11 13.99
#